data_AF-A0A930PAI1-F1
#
_entry.id   AF-A0A930PAI1-F1
#
_cell.length_a   1.000
_cell.length_b   1.000
_cell.length_c   1.000
_cell.angle_alpha   90.00
_cell.angle_beta   90.00
_cell.angle_gamma   90.00
#
_symmetry.space_group_name_H-M   'P 1'
#
loop_
_entity.id
_entity.type
_entity.pdbx_description
1 polymer ?
#
loop_
_entity_poly.entity_id
_entity_poly.type
_entity_poly.pdbx_seq_one_letter_code
_entity_poly.pdbx_strand_id
1 'polypeptide(L)'
;MKVFTSKKVLTVIALACACFTAHAQESLTVKTEAGKLATHIPEAKKYQITELKVTGEINGTDILLLRQMAGKGLKESDKTEGKLTSLDLSEVRIVEDGENYCAIKQGLSTKYYKPTEKDVLPPYMFYKLNQLTKIQLPISIKKIDKSALKSCTALTECAIPENVTSIGDYAFASCEKLTTMTFPSALEEIGAHVFEGCSALTTLSEFPQTLTDIGENAFYKTAVTAFSVSEESEDYAAVDGVLYNKDLTSLIAYPTGSTSTTVQFPTEIADIEANAFAYARNLKSIVLPEGLTNIGESAFAYSGLTHITSLASGLSIKEQAFTGCGDLVSVNFKGAVSGIDNKAFFGANKLAVVHFAGTGIPEFGASVFAAFRTQLSIFVPAEVITNFKDILVKKSVVLGSRYDVLDITTSGIKTANQLYNASESVRYDLNGNRLSAPAKGINILKLSNGKVIKRVEK
;
A
#
# COMPACT_ATOMS: atom_id res chain seq x y z
N MET A 1 35.09 25.60 55.25
CA MET A 1 34.92 24.27 55.88
C MET A 1 33.43 24.06 56.12
N LYS A 2 32.87 22.92 55.65
CA LYS A 2 31.43 22.49 55.63
C LYS A 2 30.56 23.26 54.61
N VAL A 3 30.17 22.76 53.42
CA VAL A 3 29.58 21.48 52.90
C VAL A 3 28.06 21.34 53.19
N PHE A 4 27.35 20.91 52.12
CA PHE A 4 25.93 20.51 51.91
C PHE A 4 25.02 21.58 51.26
N THR A 5 24.86 21.66 49.93
CA THR A 5 24.03 20.87 48.97
C THR A 5 22.51 20.91 49.18
N SER A 6 21.76 21.47 48.22
CA SER A 6 20.78 20.72 47.42
C SER A 6 20.03 21.61 46.41
N LYS A 7 19.89 21.06 45.19
CA LYS A 7 19.13 21.52 44.03
C LYS A 7 17.61 21.44 44.25
N LYS A 8 16.85 22.28 43.52
CA LYS A 8 15.62 22.00 42.73
C LYS A 8 14.95 23.35 42.42
N VAL A 9 15.33 24.02 41.32
CA VAL A 9 14.60 24.06 40.03
C VAL A 9 13.10 24.31 40.22
N LEU A 10 12.71 25.58 40.09
CA LEU A 10 11.33 26.05 40.05
C LEU A 10 10.86 26.02 38.58
N THR A 11 10.07 25.01 38.21
CA THR A 11 9.45 24.93 36.88
C THR A 11 8.13 25.69 36.91
N VAL A 12 8.03 26.74 36.11
CA VAL A 12 6.79 27.50 35.86
C VAL A 12 5.88 26.64 34.98
N ILE A 13 4.74 26.19 35.52
CA ILE A 13 3.66 25.60 34.73
C ILE A 13 2.81 26.76 34.20
N ALA A 14 2.93 27.05 32.91
CA ALA A 14 1.96 27.87 32.19
C ALA A 14 0.75 26.98 31.86
N LEU A 15 -0.35 27.23 32.56
CA LEU A 15 -1.65 26.60 32.32
C LEU A 15 -2.25 27.21 31.04
N ALA A 16 -1.99 26.59 29.89
CA ALA A 16 -2.75 26.86 28.68
C ALA A 16 -4.06 26.08 28.76
N CYS A 17 -5.14 26.76 29.18
CA CYS A 17 -6.52 26.30 29.00
C CYS A 17 -6.82 26.17 27.49
N ALA A 18 -6.46 25.03 26.89
CA ALA A 18 -7.16 24.54 25.74
C ALA A 18 -8.52 24.05 26.25
N CYS A 19 -9.58 24.81 25.98
CA CYS A 19 -10.96 24.32 26.09
C CYS A 19 -11.17 23.22 25.05
N PHE A 20 -10.63 22.04 25.30
CA PHE A 20 -11.25 20.82 24.80
C PHE A 20 -12.53 20.70 25.61
N THR A 21 -13.67 20.95 24.99
CA THR A 21 -14.91 20.37 25.49
C THR A 21 -14.73 18.85 25.37
N ALA A 22 -14.19 18.25 26.43
CA ALA A 22 -14.35 16.83 26.69
C ALA A 22 -15.86 16.61 26.71
N HIS A 23 -16.43 16.21 25.59
CA HIS A 23 -17.81 15.77 25.56
C HIS A 23 -17.86 14.60 26.56
N ALA A 24 -18.74 14.70 27.55
CA ALA A 24 -18.91 13.63 28.51
C ALA A 24 -19.20 12.34 27.72
N GLN A 25 -18.37 11.32 27.93
CA GLN A 25 -18.57 10.00 27.36
C GLN A 25 -19.93 9.50 27.80
N GLU A 26 -20.83 9.25 26.84
CA GLU A 26 -22.17 8.75 27.10
C GLU A 26 -22.27 7.33 26.58
N SER A 27 -22.24 6.38 27.52
CA SER A 27 -22.27 4.95 27.26
C SER A 27 -23.65 4.35 27.52
N LEU A 28 -24.12 3.44 26.67
CA LEU A 28 -25.37 2.70 26.86
C LEU A 28 -25.19 1.23 26.50
N THR A 29 -25.80 0.33 27.28
CA THR A 29 -25.94 -1.09 26.95
C THR A 29 -27.42 -1.43 26.78
N VAL A 30 -27.77 -2.03 25.64
CA VAL A 30 -29.15 -2.38 25.29
C VAL A 30 -29.23 -3.84 24.88
N LYS A 31 -30.21 -4.57 25.44
CA LYS A 31 -30.69 -5.82 24.86
C LYS A 31 -31.92 -5.51 24.02
N THR A 32 -31.96 -5.98 22.78
CA THR A 32 -33.05 -5.69 21.84
C THR A 32 -33.54 -6.96 21.14
N GLU A 33 -34.75 -6.86 20.61
CA GLU A 33 -35.29 -7.74 19.58
C GLU A 33 -35.17 -7.03 18.21
N ALA A 34 -35.25 -7.81 17.12
CA ALA A 34 -35.14 -7.31 15.77
C ALA A 34 -36.18 -6.20 15.49
N GLY A 35 -35.71 -5.05 15.00
CA GLY A 35 -36.49 -3.86 14.69
C GLY A 35 -36.92 -3.04 15.90
N LYS A 36 -36.46 -3.37 17.12
CA LYS A 36 -36.88 -2.72 18.36
C LYS A 36 -35.79 -1.86 19.01
N LEU A 37 -34.59 -1.74 18.44
CA LEU A 37 -33.48 -1.01 19.09
C LEU A 37 -33.87 0.43 19.43
N ALA A 38 -34.64 1.09 18.56
CA ALA A 38 -35.11 2.45 18.77
C ALA A 38 -35.95 2.63 20.05
N THR A 39 -36.70 1.61 20.48
CA THR A 39 -37.57 1.71 21.67
C THR A 39 -36.78 1.74 22.98
N HIS A 40 -35.52 1.30 22.93
CA HIS A 40 -34.61 1.24 24.06
C HIS A 40 -33.65 2.43 24.13
N ILE A 41 -33.66 3.31 23.12
CA ILE A 41 -32.78 4.49 23.06
C ILE A 41 -33.66 5.74 23.23
N PRO A 42 -33.49 6.50 24.32
CA PRO A 42 -34.24 7.74 24.51
C PRO A 42 -33.98 8.73 23.36
N GLU A 43 -35.03 9.29 22.77
CA GLU A 43 -34.92 10.17 21.59
C GLU A 43 -33.96 11.35 21.82
N ALA A 44 -33.99 11.95 23.02
CA ALA A 44 -33.10 13.04 23.41
C ALA A 44 -31.61 12.64 23.47
N LYS A 45 -31.32 11.34 23.61
CA LYS A 45 -29.96 10.78 23.72
C LYS A 45 -29.46 10.12 22.44
N LYS A 46 -30.33 9.90 21.44
CA LYS A 46 -30.02 9.18 20.19
C LYS A 46 -28.71 9.63 19.53
N TYR A 47 -28.47 10.94 19.46
CA TYR A 47 -27.25 11.51 18.86
C TYR A 47 -26.21 11.99 19.87
N GLN A 48 -26.42 11.73 21.16
CA GLN A 48 -25.46 12.08 22.23
C GLN A 48 -24.62 10.88 22.69
N ILE A 49 -25.15 9.65 22.53
CA ILE A 49 -24.43 8.41 22.84
C ILE A 49 -23.15 8.30 22.00
N THR A 50 -22.02 8.14 22.69
CA THR A 50 -20.69 7.95 22.09
C THR A 50 -20.26 6.49 22.12
N GLU A 51 -20.77 5.70 23.06
CA GLU A 51 -20.47 4.27 23.18
C GLU A 51 -21.75 3.45 23.36
N LEU A 52 -21.95 2.45 22.50
CA LEU A 52 -23.13 1.61 22.54
C LEU A 52 -22.72 0.13 22.53
N LYS A 53 -23.21 -0.63 23.50
CA LYS A 53 -23.23 -2.09 23.44
C LYS A 53 -24.65 -2.57 23.14
N VAL A 54 -24.80 -3.39 22.11
CA VAL A 54 -26.08 -4.03 21.77
C VAL A 54 -25.95 -5.54 21.96
N THR A 55 -27.00 -6.17 22.48
CA THR A 55 -27.13 -7.62 22.57
C THR A 55 -28.51 -8.06 22.07
N GLY A 56 -28.64 -9.32 21.64
CA GLY A 56 -29.89 -9.85 21.08
C GLY A 56 -29.90 -9.88 19.55
N GLU A 57 -31.04 -9.58 18.93
CA GLU A 57 -31.19 -9.65 17.47
C GLU A 57 -31.37 -8.27 16.86
N ILE A 58 -30.70 -7.99 15.75
CA ILE A 58 -30.88 -6.76 14.98
C ILE A 58 -31.21 -7.07 13.52
N ASN A 59 -31.96 -6.16 12.90
CA ASN A 59 -32.32 -6.25 11.48
C ASN A 59 -32.05 -4.94 10.74
N GLY A 60 -32.48 -4.84 9.48
CA GLY A 60 -32.20 -3.67 8.65
C GLY A 60 -32.65 -2.33 9.24
N THR A 61 -33.74 -2.31 10.01
CA THR A 61 -34.25 -1.12 10.69
C THR A 61 -33.30 -0.65 11.79
N ASP A 62 -32.80 -1.58 12.62
CA ASP A 62 -31.84 -1.26 13.69
C ASP A 62 -30.48 -0.85 13.12
N ILE A 63 -30.05 -1.49 12.03
CA ILE A 63 -28.79 -1.16 11.34
C ILE A 63 -28.84 0.28 10.82
N LEU A 64 -29.97 0.72 10.24
CA LEU A 64 -30.14 2.11 9.84
C LEU A 64 -30.00 3.07 11.04
N LEU A 65 -30.59 2.72 12.19
CA LEU A 65 -30.45 3.51 13.41
C LEU A 65 -28.98 3.58 13.87
N LEU A 66 -28.26 2.47 13.91
CA LEU A 66 -26.85 2.44 14.28
C LEU A 66 -26.01 3.33 13.36
N ARG A 67 -26.25 3.28 12.05
CA ARG A 67 -25.60 4.18 11.07
C ARG A 67 -25.91 5.65 11.38
N GLN A 68 -27.17 5.98 11.68
CA GLN A 68 -27.58 7.33 12.04
C GLN A 68 -26.92 7.81 13.33
N MET A 69 -26.77 6.92 14.32
CA MET A 69 -26.05 7.24 15.56
C MET A 69 -24.55 7.45 15.31
N ALA A 70 -23.97 6.84 14.27
CA ALA A 70 -22.58 7.01 13.84
C ALA A 70 -22.38 8.12 12.78
N GLY A 71 -23.39 8.97 12.53
CA GLY A 71 -23.26 10.15 11.66
C GLY A 71 -23.70 9.95 10.21
N LYS A 72 -24.31 8.81 9.85
CA LYS A 72 -24.73 8.49 8.48
C LYS A 72 -26.18 8.02 8.34
N GLY A 73 -26.90 8.59 7.39
CA GLY A 73 -28.25 8.15 7.03
C GLY A 73 -28.27 7.01 6.02
N LEU A 74 -29.41 6.90 5.33
CA LEU A 74 -29.67 5.87 4.33
C LEU A 74 -28.80 6.06 3.09
N LYS A 75 -28.75 7.27 2.52
CA LYS A 75 -27.96 7.57 1.31
C LYS A 75 -26.56 8.05 1.68
N GLU A 76 -25.61 7.93 0.74
CA GLU A 76 -24.22 8.34 0.97
C GLU A 76 -24.06 9.82 1.39
N SER A 77 -24.92 10.69 0.84
CA SER A 77 -24.97 12.12 1.14
C SER A 77 -25.58 12.44 2.51
N ASP A 78 -26.35 11.52 3.08
CA ASP A 78 -27.12 11.76 4.29
C ASP A 78 -26.17 11.75 5.49
N LYS A 79 -26.02 12.91 6.12
CA LYS A 79 -25.26 13.09 7.36
C LYS A 79 -26.25 13.30 8.50
N THR A 80 -25.92 12.77 9.66
CA THR A 80 -26.68 12.98 10.91
C THR A 80 -25.76 13.60 11.96
N GLU A 81 -26.34 14.09 13.05
CA GLU A 81 -25.59 14.64 14.20
C GLU A 81 -25.05 13.56 15.13
N GLY A 82 -25.12 12.29 14.73
CA GLY A 82 -24.70 11.16 15.54
C GLY A 82 -23.23 11.22 15.97
N LYS A 83 -22.99 10.91 17.25
CA LYS A 83 -21.68 10.97 17.91
C LYS A 83 -21.11 9.60 18.29
N LEU A 84 -21.71 8.50 17.81
CA LEU A 84 -21.26 7.16 18.15
C LEU A 84 -19.85 6.90 17.60
N THR A 85 -18.89 6.69 18.49
CA THR A 85 -17.48 6.41 18.17
C THR A 85 -17.07 4.98 18.53
N SER A 86 -17.78 4.32 19.45
CA SER A 86 -17.52 2.94 19.87
C SER A 86 -18.80 2.10 19.81
N LEU A 87 -18.75 0.96 19.13
CA LEU A 87 -19.89 0.06 18.97
C LEU A 87 -19.50 -1.38 19.31
N ASP A 88 -20.16 -1.98 20.28
CA ASP A 88 -20.00 -3.38 20.65
C ASP A 88 -21.23 -4.18 20.22
N LEU A 89 -21.05 -5.06 19.23
CA LEU A 89 -22.07 -5.99 18.72
C LEU A 89 -21.70 -7.44 18.99
N SER A 90 -20.73 -7.71 19.88
CA SER A 90 -20.20 -9.07 20.11
C SER A 90 -21.28 -10.10 20.47
N GLU A 91 -22.37 -9.68 21.11
CA GLU A 91 -23.51 -10.53 21.52
C GLU A 91 -24.76 -10.34 20.63
N VAL A 92 -24.58 -9.86 19.40
CA VAL A 92 -25.67 -9.66 18.44
C VAL A 92 -25.77 -10.84 17.47
N ARG A 93 -27.00 -11.13 17.04
CA ARG A 93 -27.27 -11.90 15.81
C ARG A 93 -27.96 -11.00 14.78
N ILE A 94 -27.54 -11.12 13.52
CA ILE A 94 -28.14 -10.38 12.41
C ILE A 94 -29.19 -11.27 11.74
N VAL A 95 -30.39 -10.73 11.53
CA VAL A 95 -31.52 -11.43 10.88
C VAL A 95 -31.98 -10.71 9.60
N GLU A 96 -32.65 -11.44 8.71
CA GLU A 96 -32.93 -11.10 7.30
C GLU A 96 -34.13 -10.17 7.05
N ASP A 97 -34.69 -9.55 8.09
CA ASP A 97 -35.88 -8.71 8.02
C ASP A 97 -35.55 -7.21 8.20
N GLY A 98 -36.61 -6.40 8.35
CA GLY A 98 -36.49 -4.95 8.52
C GLY A 98 -36.32 -4.15 7.23
N GLU A 99 -36.11 -2.85 7.42
CA GLU A 99 -36.03 -1.85 6.35
C GLU A 99 -34.64 -1.79 5.68
N ASN A 100 -34.53 -1.02 4.59
CA ASN A 100 -33.23 -0.74 3.98
C ASN A 100 -32.37 0.12 4.93
N TYR A 101 -31.07 -0.23 5.07
CA TYR A 101 -30.12 0.53 5.88
C TYR A 101 -29.12 1.37 5.08
N CYS A 102 -28.91 1.04 3.81
CA CYS A 102 -28.01 1.79 2.93
C CYS A 102 -28.53 1.89 1.51
N ALA A 103 -28.25 3.00 0.83
CA ALA A 103 -28.56 3.24 -0.57
C ALA A 103 -27.31 3.77 -1.30
N ILE A 104 -26.86 3.04 -2.33
CA ILE A 104 -25.64 3.34 -3.10
C ILE A 104 -26.02 3.70 -4.54
N LYS A 105 -25.48 4.82 -5.05
CA LYS A 105 -25.70 5.25 -6.44
C LYS A 105 -24.82 4.43 -7.38
N GLN A 106 -25.43 3.82 -8.40
CA GLN A 106 -24.75 3.02 -9.43
C GLN A 106 -25.05 3.61 -10.81
N GLY A 107 -24.23 4.56 -11.24
CA GLY A 107 -24.49 5.34 -12.45
C GLY A 107 -25.79 6.16 -12.32
N LEU A 108 -26.80 5.80 -13.10
CA LEU A 108 -28.12 6.45 -13.09
C LEU A 108 -29.12 5.81 -12.11
N SER A 109 -28.83 4.61 -11.57
CA SER A 109 -29.71 3.90 -10.63
C SER A 109 -29.24 4.05 -9.17
N THR A 110 -30.11 3.70 -8.22
CA THR A 110 -29.76 3.59 -6.80
C THR A 110 -30.13 2.20 -6.32
N LYS A 111 -29.17 1.47 -5.75
CA LYS A 111 -29.37 0.16 -5.14
C LYS A 111 -29.57 0.33 -3.63
N TYR A 112 -30.62 -0.27 -3.10
CA TYR A 112 -30.93 -0.29 -1.67
C TYR A 112 -30.50 -1.63 -1.07
N TYR A 113 -29.97 -1.57 0.15
CA TYR A 113 -29.40 -2.70 0.88
C TYR A 113 -30.17 -2.92 2.17
N LYS A 114 -30.50 -4.19 2.41
CA LYS A 114 -31.05 -4.76 3.64
C LYS A 114 -30.35 -6.10 3.91
N PRO A 115 -30.40 -6.66 5.13
CA PRO A 115 -29.81 -7.97 5.38
C PRO A 115 -30.53 -9.03 4.53
N THR A 116 -29.77 -9.97 3.98
CA THR A 116 -30.31 -11.04 3.13
C THR A 116 -29.88 -12.44 3.57
N GLU A 117 -28.98 -12.52 4.55
CA GLU A 117 -28.54 -13.78 5.14
C GLU A 117 -28.35 -13.59 6.65
N LYS A 118 -28.79 -14.57 7.44
CA LYS A 118 -28.54 -14.61 8.89
C LYS A 118 -27.07 -14.77 9.19
N ASP A 119 -26.61 -14.13 10.28
CA ASP A 119 -25.24 -14.28 10.77
C ASP A 119 -24.18 -13.97 9.67
N VAL A 120 -24.46 -12.96 8.85
CA VAL A 120 -23.52 -12.35 7.90
C VAL A 120 -23.43 -10.86 8.19
N LEU A 121 -22.23 -10.29 8.09
CA LEU A 121 -22.08 -8.84 8.11
C LEU A 121 -22.37 -8.29 6.71
N PRO A 122 -23.56 -7.71 6.45
CA PRO A 122 -24.05 -7.53 5.10
C PRO A 122 -23.37 -6.35 4.36
N PRO A 123 -23.54 -6.25 3.02
CA PRO A 123 -22.81 -5.29 2.22
C PRO A 123 -23.08 -3.84 2.66
N TYR A 124 -22.02 -3.03 2.79
CA TYR A 124 -22.12 -1.62 3.18
C TYR A 124 -22.72 -1.32 4.57
N MET A 125 -22.88 -2.30 5.46
CA MET A 125 -23.48 -2.11 6.81
C MET A 125 -22.90 -0.89 7.56
N PHE A 126 -21.58 -0.78 7.59
CA PHE A 126 -20.82 0.31 8.24
C PHE A 126 -20.07 1.19 7.24
N TYR A 127 -20.47 1.21 5.96
CA TYR A 127 -19.84 2.04 4.94
C TYR A 127 -19.85 3.53 5.30
N LYS A 128 -18.67 4.16 5.28
CA LYS A 128 -18.42 5.59 5.56
C LYS A 128 -18.83 6.05 6.97
N LEU A 129 -18.76 5.18 7.97
CA LEU A 129 -18.89 5.58 9.38
C LEU A 129 -17.59 6.21 9.90
N ASN A 130 -17.23 7.38 9.35
CA ASN A 130 -15.92 8.03 9.52
C ASN A 130 -15.59 8.50 10.95
N GLN A 131 -16.53 8.42 11.90
CA GLN A 131 -16.31 8.76 13.31
C GLN A 131 -16.08 7.53 14.18
N LEU A 132 -16.42 6.33 13.69
CA LEU A 132 -16.29 5.09 14.45
C LEU A 132 -14.80 4.76 14.60
N THR A 133 -14.30 4.80 15.83
CA THR A 133 -12.91 4.48 16.17
C THR A 133 -12.75 3.02 16.57
N LYS A 134 -13.80 2.41 17.12
CA LYS A 134 -13.79 1.02 17.61
C LYS A 134 -15.08 0.30 17.24
N ILE A 135 -14.95 -0.94 16.79
CA ILE A 135 -16.07 -1.85 16.62
C ILE A 135 -15.71 -3.26 17.09
N GLN A 136 -16.63 -3.90 17.83
CA GLN A 136 -16.60 -5.35 18.05
C GLN A 136 -17.69 -5.97 17.18
N LEU A 137 -17.29 -6.79 16.22
CA LEU A 137 -18.22 -7.46 15.31
C LEU A 137 -18.98 -8.59 16.03
N PRO A 138 -20.18 -8.97 15.57
CA PRO A 138 -20.92 -10.07 16.18
C PRO A 138 -20.18 -11.39 16.01
N ILE A 139 -19.99 -12.13 17.12
CA ILE A 139 -19.17 -13.35 17.11
C ILE A 139 -19.81 -14.51 16.32
N SER A 140 -21.12 -14.42 16.05
CA SER A 140 -21.85 -15.44 15.31
C SER A 140 -21.63 -15.39 13.80
N ILE A 141 -21.06 -14.29 13.27
CA ILE A 141 -21.00 -14.11 11.82
C ILE A 141 -20.07 -15.12 11.15
N LYS A 142 -20.48 -15.59 9.97
CA LYS A 142 -19.72 -16.52 9.13
C LYS A 142 -18.99 -15.87 7.97
N LYS A 143 -19.41 -14.65 7.63
CA LYS A 143 -18.94 -13.92 6.46
C LYS A 143 -19.00 -12.43 6.67
N ILE A 144 -18.02 -11.72 6.11
CA ILE A 144 -18.04 -10.27 5.96
C ILE A 144 -18.25 -9.95 4.49
N ASP A 145 -19.37 -9.31 4.13
CA ASP A 145 -19.66 -9.01 2.74
C ASP A 145 -18.96 -7.76 2.20
N LYS A 146 -19.04 -7.62 0.88
CA LYS A 146 -18.49 -6.52 0.10
C LYS A 146 -18.71 -5.15 0.75
N SER A 147 -17.63 -4.41 0.93
CA SER A 147 -17.63 -3.03 1.43
C SER A 147 -18.27 -2.83 2.82
N ALA A 148 -18.44 -3.88 3.64
CA ALA A 148 -19.13 -3.80 4.92
C ALA A 148 -18.59 -2.70 5.85
N LEU A 149 -17.28 -2.49 5.94
CA LEU A 149 -16.61 -1.43 6.72
C LEU A 149 -15.83 -0.44 5.85
N LYS A 150 -16.10 -0.39 4.54
CA LYS A 150 -15.36 0.48 3.62
C LYS A 150 -15.42 1.95 4.07
N SER A 151 -14.27 2.61 4.03
CA SER A 151 -14.08 4.02 4.38
C SER A 151 -14.45 4.36 5.83
N CYS A 152 -14.34 3.44 6.79
CA CYS A 152 -14.34 3.80 8.21
C CYS A 152 -13.01 4.46 8.59
N THR A 153 -12.78 5.70 8.14
CA THR A 153 -11.45 6.35 8.17
C THR A 153 -10.90 6.61 9.58
N ALA A 154 -11.75 6.60 10.61
CA ALA A 154 -11.32 6.74 12.00
C ALA A 154 -11.06 5.41 12.73
N LEU A 155 -11.43 4.27 12.14
CA LEU A 155 -11.35 2.96 12.78
C LEU A 155 -9.89 2.58 13.02
N THR A 156 -9.53 2.32 14.28
CA THR A 156 -8.14 2.01 14.67
C THR A 156 -7.89 0.52 14.85
N GLU A 157 -8.93 -0.20 15.30
CA GLU A 157 -8.91 -1.64 15.58
C GLU A 157 -10.25 -2.28 15.20
N CYS A 158 -10.18 -3.49 14.64
CA CYS A 158 -11.31 -4.37 14.40
C CYS A 158 -10.79 -5.80 14.36
N ALA A 159 -11.33 -6.68 15.21
CA ALA A 159 -11.04 -8.11 15.15
C ALA A 159 -12.09 -8.81 14.27
N ILE A 160 -11.64 -9.72 13.42
CA ILE A 160 -12.53 -10.59 12.63
C ILE A 160 -12.90 -11.80 13.51
N PRO A 161 -14.20 -12.12 13.67
CA PRO A 161 -14.63 -13.26 14.48
C PRO A 161 -14.13 -14.62 13.96
N GLU A 162 -13.87 -15.57 14.88
CA GLU A 162 -13.30 -16.90 14.58
C GLU A 162 -14.10 -17.75 13.58
N ASN A 163 -15.41 -17.53 13.49
CA ASN A 163 -16.28 -18.30 12.59
C ASN A 163 -16.30 -17.77 11.15
N VAL A 164 -15.60 -16.67 10.85
CA VAL A 164 -15.58 -16.07 9.52
C VAL A 164 -14.71 -16.89 8.58
N THR A 165 -15.29 -17.36 7.48
CA THR A 165 -14.55 -18.10 6.43
C THR A 165 -14.25 -17.24 5.20
N SER A 166 -14.95 -16.12 5.00
CA SER A 166 -14.72 -15.25 3.83
C SER A 166 -14.89 -13.76 4.14
N ILE A 167 -14.03 -12.94 3.52
CA ILE A 167 -14.05 -11.47 3.59
C ILE A 167 -14.19 -10.92 2.16
N GLY A 168 -15.35 -10.40 1.80
CA GLY A 168 -15.65 -9.96 0.44
C GLY A 168 -14.98 -8.64 0.02
N ASP A 169 -15.06 -8.34 -1.27
CA ASP A 169 -14.32 -7.22 -1.87
C ASP A 169 -14.45 -5.89 -1.11
N TYR A 170 -13.36 -5.15 -1.01
CA TYR A 170 -13.31 -3.82 -0.39
C TYR A 170 -13.82 -3.78 1.06
N ALA A 171 -13.99 -4.90 1.76
CA ALA A 171 -14.65 -4.93 3.08
C ALA A 171 -14.08 -3.90 4.07
N PHE A 172 -12.76 -3.71 4.09
CA PHE A 172 -12.06 -2.74 4.96
C PHE A 172 -11.38 -1.61 4.17
N ALA A 173 -11.64 -1.47 2.86
CA ALA A 173 -10.92 -0.52 2.01
C ALA A 173 -11.03 0.91 2.57
N SER A 174 -9.91 1.63 2.61
CA SER A 174 -9.78 3.00 3.11
C SER A 174 -10.12 3.17 4.60
N CYS A 175 -9.93 2.14 5.43
CA CYS A 175 -9.82 2.31 6.88
C CYS A 175 -8.44 2.88 7.23
N GLU A 176 -8.24 4.17 6.95
CA GLU A 176 -6.91 4.82 6.93
C GLU A 176 -6.13 4.76 8.24
N LYS A 177 -6.83 4.61 9.39
CA LYS A 177 -6.24 4.52 10.73
C LYS A 177 -6.14 3.09 11.28
N LEU A 178 -6.62 2.08 10.55
CA LEU A 178 -6.55 0.69 10.99
C LEU A 178 -5.09 0.27 11.03
N THR A 179 -4.60 -0.17 12.19
CA THR A 179 -3.16 -0.46 12.38
C THR A 179 -2.81 -1.94 12.33
N THR A 180 -3.74 -2.78 12.78
CA THR A 180 -3.56 -4.22 12.88
C THR A 180 -4.79 -4.96 12.37
N MET A 181 -4.60 -6.16 11.82
CA MET A 181 -5.67 -7.09 11.51
C MET A 181 -5.31 -8.51 11.96
N THR A 182 -6.25 -9.18 12.62
CA THR A 182 -6.15 -10.59 12.99
C THR A 182 -7.13 -11.41 12.17
N PHE A 183 -6.63 -12.49 11.57
CA PHE A 183 -7.41 -13.42 10.77
C PHE A 183 -7.84 -14.63 11.60
N PRO A 184 -9.07 -15.13 11.42
CA PRO A 184 -9.57 -16.30 12.11
C PRO A 184 -8.94 -17.58 11.54
N SER A 185 -8.88 -18.65 12.34
CA SER A 185 -8.20 -19.89 11.92
C SER A 185 -8.89 -20.63 10.77
N ALA A 186 -10.17 -20.34 10.51
CA ALA A 186 -10.98 -20.94 9.47
C ALA A 186 -11.15 -20.06 8.22
N LEU A 187 -10.33 -19.00 8.07
CA LEU A 187 -10.42 -18.11 6.91
C LEU A 187 -9.99 -18.86 5.64
N GLU A 188 -10.84 -18.83 4.62
CA GLU A 188 -10.62 -19.49 3.32
C GLU A 188 -10.41 -18.46 2.20
N GLU A 189 -11.04 -17.28 2.29
CA GLU A 189 -11.04 -16.26 1.22
C GLU A 189 -10.85 -14.83 1.74
N ILE A 190 -9.90 -14.12 1.14
CA ILE A 190 -9.75 -12.65 1.21
C ILE A 190 -10.05 -12.09 -0.18
N GLY A 191 -11.16 -11.38 -0.35
CA GLY A 191 -11.56 -10.82 -1.63
C GLY A 191 -10.69 -9.68 -2.14
N ALA A 192 -11.04 -9.16 -3.33
CA ALA A 192 -10.25 -8.13 -3.99
C ALA A 192 -10.32 -6.79 -3.22
N HIS A 193 -9.19 -6.06 -3.16
CA HIS A 193 -9.10 -4.73 -2.54
C HIS A 193 -9.51 -4.65 -1.06
N VAL A 194 -9.57 -5.76 -0.31
CA VAL A 194 -10.12 -5.79 1.07
C VAL A 194 -9.49 -4.73 1.99
N PHE A 195 -8.17 -4.55 1.96
CA PHE A 195 -7.46 -3.54 2.75
C PHE A 195 -6.91 -2.38 1.91
N GLU A 196 -7.43 -2.17 0.70
CA GLU A 196 -6.92 -1.11 -0.19
C GLU A 196 -6.92 0.24 0.53
N GLY A 197 -5.76 0.91 0.59
CA GLY A 197 -5.63 2.23 1.19
C GLY A 197 -5.77 2.27 2.71
N CYS A 198 -5.68 1.13 3.41
CA CYS A 198 -5.48 1.11 4.86
C CYS A 198 -4.03 1.53 5.18
N SER A 199 -3.74 2.82 5.02
CA SER A 199 -2.38 3.35 4.98
C SER A 199 -1.62 3.29 6.31
N ALA A 200 -2.32 3.04 7.43
CA ALA A 200 -1.71 2.79 8.74
C ALA A 200 -1.59 1.30 9.10
N LEU A 201 -2.07 0.38 8.25
CA LEU A 201 -2.09 -1.05 8.53
C LEU A 201 -0.67 -1.60 8.38
N THR A 202 0.00 -1.83 9.51
CA THR A 202 1.40 -2.28 9.56
C THR A 202 1.57 -3.74 9.88
N THR A 203 0.59 -4.33 10.57
CA THR A 203 0.70 -5.68 11.13
C THR A 203 -0.52 -6.51 10.77
N LEU A 204 -0.24 -7.69 10.24
CA LEU A 204 -1.20 -8.74 9.97
C LEU A 204 -0.83 -9.93 10.85
N SER A 205 -1.81 -10.65 11.39
CA SER A 205 -1.53 -12.00 11.91
C SER A 205 -1.12 -12.93 10.78
N GLU A 206 -0.58 -14.08 11.14
CA GLU A 206 -0.29 -15.16 10.20
C GLU A 206 -1.55 -15.56 9.41
N PHE A 207 -1.38 -15.80 8.11
CA PHE A 207 -2.42 -16.35 7.26
C PHE A 207 -2.62 -17.84 7.60
N PRO A 208 -3.85 -18.27 7.88
CA PRO A 208 -4.11 -19.65 8.30
C PRO A 208 -3.90 -20.63 7.16
N GLN A 209 -3.68 -21.90 7.51
CA GLN A 209 -3.48 -22.98 6.53
C GLN A 209 -4.67 -23.18 5.57
N THR A 210 -5.88 -22.76 5.99
CA THR A 210 -7.12 -22.88 5.22
C THR A 210 -7.29 -21.82 4.13
N LEU A 211 -6.44 -20.79 4.10
CA LEU A 211 -6.56 -19.69 3.15
C LEU A 211 -6.14 -20.16 1.75
N THR A 212 -7.11 -20.25 0.85
CA THR A 212 -6.92 -20.73 -0.53
C THR A 212 -7.02 -19.62 -1.57
N ASP A 213 -7.58 -18.45 -1.21
CA ASP A 213 -7.77 -17.35 -2.16
C ASP A 213 -7.48 -15.97 -1.55
N ILE A 214 -6.65 -15.20 -2.26
CA ILE A 214 -6.31 -13.80 -1.99
C ILE A 214 -6.55 -13.02 -3.28
N GLY A 215 -7.63 -12.26 -3.28
CA GLY A 215 -8.05 -11.44 -4.40
C GLY A 215 -7.07 -10.32 -4.72
N GLU A 216 -7.12 -9.87 -5.97
CA GLU A 216 -6.25 -8.82 -6.49
C GLU A 216 -6.24 -7.57 -5.59
N ASN A 217 -5.05 -6.99 -5.42
CA ASN A 217 -4.87 -5.72 -4.71
C ASN A 217 -5.38 -5.74 -3.25
N ALA A 218 -5.57 -6.90 -2.61
CA ALA A 218 -6.05 -7.02 -1.25
C ALA A 218 -5.28 -6.12 -0.26
N PHE A 219 -3.96 -5.95 -0.48
CA PHE A 219 -3.07 -5.15 0.37
C PHE A 219 -2.51 -3.89 -0.31
N TYR A 220 -3.14 -3.43 -1.40
CA TYR A 220 -2.69 -2.26 -2.16
C TYR A 220 -2.73 -0.97 -1.32
N LYS A 221 -1.65 -0.18 -1.35
CA LYS A 221 -1.50 1.06 -0.53
C LYS A 221 -1.68 0.85 0.98
N THR A 222 -1.34 -0.34 1.48
CA THR A 222 -1.16 -0.56 2.93
C THR A 222 0.25 -0.14 3.37
N ALA A 223 0.56 -0.30 4.65
CA ALA A 223 1.89 -0.14 5.22
C ALA A 223 2.39 -1.44 5.88
N VAL A 224 1.93 -2.60 5.39
CA VAL A 224 2.27 -3.92 5.96
C VAL A 224 3.78 -4.09 5.94
N THR A 225 4.34 -4.49 7.08
CA THR A 225 5.80 -4.57 7.28
C THR A 225 6.37 -5.94 6.93
N ALA A 226 5.57 -6.99 7.06
CA ALA A 226 5.87 -8.36 6.64
C ALA A 226 4.56 -9.16 6.54
N PHE A 227 4.54 -10.14 5.64
CA PHE A 227 3.54 -11.22 5.60
C PHE A 227 4.06 -12.46 6.33
N SER A 228 3.17 -13.20 6.97
CA SER A 228 3.45 -14.52 7.56
C SER A 228 2.37 -15.48 7.12
N VAL A 229 2.75 -16.70 6.76
CA VAL A 229 1.85 -17.75 6.28
C VAL A 229 2.15 -19.02 7.06
N SER A 230 1.12 -19.74 7.50
CA SER A 230 1.28 -21.04 8.14
C SER A 230 2.14 -21.98 7.28
N GLU A 231 3.08 -22.70 7.91
CA GLU A 231 3.92 -23.69 7.22
C GLU A 231 3.10 -24.83 6.59
N GLU A 232 1.89 -25.08 7.12
CA GLU A 232 0.93 -26.07 6.64
C GLU A 232 0.10 -25.59 5.44
N SER A 233 0.20 -24.32 5.02
CA SER A 233 -0.52 -23.81 3.85
C SER A 233 -0.10 -24.55 2.58
N GLU A 234 -1.08 -24.96 1.77
CA GLU A 234 -0.85 -25.61 0.47
C GLU A 234 -0.81 -24.62 -0.71
N ASP A 235 -1.32 -23.39 -0.53
CA ASP A 235 -1.49 -22.40 -1.61
C ASP A 235 -0.46 -21.26 -1.56
N TYR A 236 0.01 -20.90 -0.37
CA TYR A 236 0.85 -19.71 -0.17
C TYR A 236 2.11 -19.99 0.64
N ALA A 237 3.09 -19.09 0.49
CA ALA A 237 4.30 -19.07 1.29
C ALA A 237 4.75 -17.63 1.56
N ALA A 238 5.42 -17.41 2.69
CA ALA A 238 6.10 -16.16 2.97
C ALA A 238 7.61 -16.39 3.12
N VAL A 239 8.42 -15.65 2.36
CA VAL A 239 9.89 -15.69 2.44
C VAL A 239 10.39 -14.28 2.72
N ASP A 240 11.14 -14.11 3.82
CA ASP A 240 11.62 -12.79 4.30
C ASP A 240 10.50 -11.73 4.41
N GLY A 241 9.28 -12.18 4.75
CA GLY A 241 8.09 -11.34 4.87
C GLY A 241 7.42 -10.95 3.55
N VAL A 242 7.87 -11.47 2.41
CA VAL A 242 7.26 -11.27 1.09
C VAL A 242 6.32 -12.45 0.78
N LEU A 243 5.14 -12.16 0.23
CA LEU A 243 4.11 -13.15 -0.07
C LEU A 243 4.26 -13.72 -1.49
N TYR A 244 4.25 -15.05 -1.57
CA TYR A 244 4.34 -15.83 -2.80
C TYR A 244 3.23 -16.89 -2.86
N ASN A 245 3.02 -17.46 -4.03
CA ASN A 245 2.38 -18.76 -4.13
C ASN A 245 3.26 -19.86 -3.50
N LYS A 246 2.68 -21.03 -3.22
CA LYS A 246 3.40 -22.13 -2.53
C LYS A 246 4.70 -22.53 -3.22
N ASP A 247 4.69 -22.61 -4.54
CA ASP A 247 5.84 -23.02 -5.35
C ASP A 247 6.92 -21.95 -5.51
N LEU A 248 6.72 -20.74 -4.94
CA LEU A 248 7.62 -19.58 -5.04
C LEU A 248 7.86 -19.09 -6.48
N THR A 249 7.00 -19.50 -7.42
CA THR A 249 7.08 -19.14 -8.84
C THR A 249 6.41 -17.80 -9.15
N SER A 250 5.50 -17.33 -8.30
CA SER A 250 4.80 -16.05 -8.40
C SER A 250 4.92 -15.24 -7.12
N LEU A 251 5.36 -13.98 -7.24
CA LEU A 251 5.34 -13.01 -6.15
C LEU A 251 4.02 -12.23 -6.18
N ILE A 252 3.21 -12.45 -5.15
CA ILE A 252 1.84 -11.91 -5.03
C ILE A 252 1.88 -10.50 -4.44
N ALA A 253 2.57 -10.31 -3.31
CA ALA A 253 2.61 -9.02 -2.64
C ALA A 253 3.91 -8.79 -1.85
N TYR A 254 4.49 -7.61 -2.05
CA TYR A 254 5.60 -7.11 -1.26
C TYR A 254 5.10 -6.24 -0.10
N PRO A 255 5.62 -6.40 1.12
CA PRO A 255 5.25 -5.58 2.27
C PRO A 255 5.76 -4.13 2.09
N THR A 256 4.90 -3.24 1.63
CA THR A 256 5.24 -1.84 1.29
C THR A 256 5.71 -1.00 2.48
N GLY A 257 5.39 -1.43 3.71
CA GLY A 257 5.91 -0.86 4.95
C GLY A 257 7.29 -1.36 5.35
N SER A 258 7.85 -2.35 4.64
CA SER A 258 9.21 -2.82 4.87
C SER A 258 10.22 -1.68 4.76
N THR A 259 11.20 -1.67 5.67
CA THR A 259 12.31 -0.70 5.65
C THR A 259 13.45 -1.12 4.73
N SER A 260 13.35 -2.30 4.11
CA SER A 260 14.39 -2.85 3.24
C SER A 260 14.56 -2.00 1.98
N THR A 261 15.82 -1.74 1.62
CA THR A 261 16.17 -0.99 0.40
C THR A 261 16.42 -1.89 -0.81
N THR A 262 16.45 -3.20 -0.60
CA THR A 262 16.63 -4.26 -1.60
C THR A 262 15.69 -5.41 -1.33
N VAL A 263 15.48 -6.27 -2.33
CA VAL A 263 14.76 -7.54 -2.19
C VAL A 263 15.61 -8.65 -2.82
N GLN A 264 15.62 -9.83 -2.19
CA GLN A 264 16.14 -11.05 -2.77
C GLN A 264 14.97 -11.86 -3.31
N PHE A 265 15.17 -12.49 -4.46
CA PHE A 265 14.14 -13.33 -5.06
C PHE A 265 14.51 -14.80 -4.92
N PRO A 266 13.54 -15.70 -4.66
CA PRO A 266 13.74 -17.14 -4.76
C PRO A 266 14.26 -17.55 -6.15
N THR A 267 14.93 -18.70 -6.22
CA THR A 267 15.49 -19.23 -7.48
C THR A 267 14.42 -19.63 -8.48
N GLU A 268 13.23 -20.01 -7.99
CA GLU A 268 12.09 -20.52 -8.72
C GLU A 268 11.23 -19.42 -9.36
N ILE A 269 11.47 -18.15 -9.00
CA ILE A 269 10.61 -17.04 -9.41
C ILE A 269 10.54 -16.93 -10.93
N ALA A 270 9.31 -16.90 -11.44
CA ALA A 270 9.03 -16.74 -12.86
C ALA A 270 8.12 -15.53 -13.15
N ASP A 271 7.31 -15.13 -12.16
CA ASP A 271 6.31 -14.07 -12.28
C ASP A 271 6.33 -13.09 -11.10
N ILE A 272 6.03 -11.83 -11.39
CA ILE A 272 5.73 -10.80 -10.39
C ILE A 272 4.35 -10.24 -10.75
N GLU A 273 3.38 -10.40 -9.85
CA GLU A 273 1.99 -10.05 -10.13
C GLU A 273 1.76 -8.55 -10.26
N ALA A 274 0.59 -8.20 -10.80
CA ALA A 274 0.18 -6.82 -10.93
C ALA A 274 0.17 -6.11 -9.57
N ASN A 275 0.70 -4.89 -9.53
CA ASN A 275 0.83 -4.06 -8.33
C ASN A 275 1.63 -4.65 -7.15
N ALA A 276 2.31 -5.79 -7.28
CA ALA A 276 2.92 -6.50 -6.16
C ALA A 276 3.91 -5.65 -5.32
N PHE A 277 4.64 -4.74 -5.95
CA PHE A 277 5.56 -3.75 -5.34
C PHE A 277 5.07 -2.30 -5.45
N ALA A 278 3.81 -2.07 -5.84
CA ALA A 278 3.31 -0.71 -6.02
C ALA A 278 3.41 0.07 -4.70
N TYR A 279 3.96 1.28 -4.76
CA TYR A 279 4.26 2.13 -3.60
C TYR A 279 5.30 1.58 -2.60
N ALA A 280 6.14 0.61 -2.97
CA ALA A 280 7.31 0.21 -2.19
C ALA A 280 8.38 1.34 -2.19
N ARG A 281 8.13 2.42 -1.43
CA ARG A 281 8.90 3.67 -1.44
C ARG A 281 10.28 3.56 -0.80
N ASN A 282 10.47 2.58 0.09
CA ASN A 282 11.76 2.31 0.74
C ASN A 282 12.71 1.52 -0.16
N LEU A 283 12.18 0.69 -1.05
CA LEU A 283 12.96 -0.12 -1.99
C LEU A 283 13.73 0.79 -2.96
N LYS A 284 15.06 0.64 -3.04
CA LYS A 284 15.96 1.51 -3.82
C LYS A 284 16.62 0.80 -4.99
N SER A 285 16.94 -0.49 -4.87
CA SER A 285 17.57 -1.23 -5.96
C SER A 285 17.13 -2.69 -5.97
N ILE A 286 17.00 -3.24 -7.18
CA ILE A 286 16.64 -4.64 -7.39
C ILE A 286 17.55 -5.29 -8.43
N VAL A 287 17.76 -6.59 -8.24
CA VAL A 287 18.36 -7.49 -9.21
C VAL A 287 17.30 -8.51 -9.57
N LEU A 288 16.76 -8.42 -10.79
CA LEU A 288 15.80 -9.38 -11.30
C LEU A 288 16.57 -10.64 -11.75
N PRO A 289 16.24 -11.84 -11.25
CA PRO A 289 17.01 -13.06 -11.48
C PRO A 289 16.81 -13.61 -12.90
N GLU A 290 17.67 -14.57 -13.30
CA GLU A 290 17.67 -15.15 -14.66
C GLU A 290 16.37 -15.86 -15.02
N GLY A 291 15.72 -16.52 -14.05
CA GLY A 291 14.48 -17.28 -14.24
C GLY A 291 13.21 -16.44 -14.40
N LEU A 292 13.27 -15.12 -14.12
CA LEU A 292 12.09 -14.27 -14.18
C LEU A 292 11.64 -14.05 -15.64
N THR A 293 10.39 -14.36 -15.94
CA THR A 293 9.85 -14.25 -17.30
C THR A 293 8.83 -13.12 -17.46
N ASN A 294 8.17 -12.71 -16.39
CA ASN A 294 7.11 -11.69 -16.46
C ASN A 294 7.16 -10.69 -15.29
N ILE A 295 6.82 -9.44 -15.59
CA ILE A 295 6.53 -8.38 -14.62
C ILE A 295 5.16 -7.81 -14.96
N GLY A 296 4.18 -8.04 -14.09
CA GLY A 296 2.79 -7.66 -14.24
C GLY A 296 2.53 -6.16 -14.33
N GLU A 297 1.28 -5.84 -14.68
CA GLU A 297 0.84 -4.45 -14.85
C GLU A 297 1.07 -3.65 -13.56
N SER A 298 1.70 -2.48 -13.67
CA SER A 298 1.96 -1.60 -12.53
C SER A 298 2.72 -2.25 -11.36
N ALA A 299 3.40 -3.40 -11.56
CA ALA A 299 4.03 -4.18 -10.50
C ALA A 299 4.90 -3.34 -9.56
N PHE A 300 5.69 -2.40 -10.08
CA PHE A 300 6.58 -1.50 -9.33
C PHE A 300 6.12 -0.03 -9.39
N ALA A 301 4.85 0.23 -9.70
CA ALA A 301 4.32 1.58 -9.85
C ALA A 301 4.58 2.43 -8.60
N TYR A 302 5.10 3.65 -8.78
CA TYR A 302 5.40 4.60 -7.70
C TYR A 302 6.35 4.06 -6.61
N SER A 303 7.15 3.03 -6.91
CA SER A 303 8.18 2.53 -6.01
C SER A 303 9.35 3.52 -5.89
N GLY A 304 10.16 3.35 -4.85
CA GLY A 304 11.33 4.19 -4.55
C GLY A 304 12.59 3.84 -5.36
N LEU A 305 12.45 3.02 -6.40
CA LEU A 305 13.57 2.46 -7.14
C LEU A 305 14.42 3.56 -7.76
N THR A 306 15.73 3.39 -7.63
CA THR A 306 16.77 4.25 -8.20
C THR A 306 17.56 3.53 -9.29
N HIS A 307 17.75 2.21 -9.14
CA HIS A 307 18.51 1.38 -10.05
C HIS A 307 17.86 0.01 -10.21
N ILE A 308 17.81 -0.49 -11.44
CA ILE A 308 17.35 -1.84 -11.78
C ILE A 308 18.46 -2.55 -12.54
N THR A 309 18.81 -3.76 -12.12
CA THR A 309 19.58 -4.70 -12.95
C THR A 309 18.71 -5.90 -13.24
N SER A 310 18.64 -6.31 -14.50
CA SER A 310 17.93 -7.52 -14.90
C SER A 310 18.90 -8.55 -15.49
N LEU A 311 18.92 -9.75 -14.90
CA LEU A 311 19.61 -10.92 -15.43
C LEU A 311 18.66 -11.79 -16.30
N ALA A 312 17.36 -11.54 -16.20
CA ALA A 312 16.30 -12.28 -16.88
C ALA A 312 16.48 -12.31 -18.40
N SER A 313 16.29 -13.50 -18.99
CA SER A 313 16.24 -13.70 -20.43
C SER A 313 14.82 -14.05 -20.87
N GLY A 314 14.30 -13.40 -21.90
CA GLY A 314 12.91 -13.52 -22.34
C GLY A 314 11.91 -12.67 -21.53
N LEU A 315 12.39 -11.75 -20.68
CA LEU A 315 11.56 -10.96 -19.77
C LEU A 315 10.49 -10.13 -20.52
N SER A 316 9.22 -10.31 -20.16
CA SER A 316 8.10 -9.46 -20.58
C SER A 316 7.77 -8.45 -19.48
N ILE A 317 7.78 -7.16 -19.82
CA ILE A 317 7.45 -6.08 -18.88
C ILE A 317 6.11 -5.46 -19.30
N LYS A 318 5.07 -5.66 -18.48
CA LYS A 318 3.70 -5.25 -18.79
C LYS A 318 3.45 -3.75 -18.63
N GLU A 319 2.25 -3.33 -19.05
CA GLU A 319 1.83 -1.93 -19.06
C GLU A 319 2.11 -1.27 -17.70
N GLN A 320 2.70 -0.08 -17.73
CA GLN A 320 2.93 0.74 -16.54
C GLN A 320 3.75 0.08 -15.42
N ALA A 321 4.45 -1.04 -15.66
CA ALA A 321 5.16 -1.82 -14.64
C ALA A 321 6.03 -0.98 -13.68
N PHE A 322 6.71 0.05 -14.19
CA PHE A 322 7.55 0.99 -13.43
C PHE A 322 7.04 2.44 -13.53
N THR A 323 5.74 2.64 -13.77
CA THR A 323 5.15 3.97 -13.90
C THR A 323 5.36 4.78 -12.61
N GLY A 324 5.69 6.06 -12.75
CA GLY A 324 5.85 6.95 -11.60
C GLY A 324 7.05 6.64 -10.68
N CYS A 325 7.99 5.76 -11.08
CA CYS A 325 9.27 5.58 -10.40
C CYS A 325 10.15 6.83 -10.56
N GLY A 326 9.77 7.93 -9.92
CA GLY A 326 10.33 9.26 -10.16
C GLY A 326 11.79 9.41 -9.73
N ASP A 327 12.28 8.50 -8.90
CA ASP A 327 13.67 8.43 -8.44
C ASP A 327 14.55 7.49 -9.29
N LEU A 328 13.98 6.78 -10.27
CA LEU A 328 14.71 5.83 -11.10
C LEU A 328 15.69 6.57 -11.99
N VAL A 329 16.97 6.23 -11.86
CA VAL A 329 18.09 6.86 -12.59
C VAL A 329 18.61 5.96 -13.70
N SER A 330 18.65 4.64 -13.48
CA SER A 330 19.16 3.72 -14.49
C SER A 330 18.51 2.34 -14.49
N VAL A 331 18.46 1.74 -15.66
CA VAL A 331 18.04 0.35 -15.89
C VAL A 331 19.12 -0.38 -16.69
N ASN A 332 19.52 -1.57 -16.25
CA ASN A 332 20.54 -2.38 -16.90
C ASN A 332 20.01 -3.78 -17.21
N PHE A 333 19.65 -4.01 -18.48
CA PHE A 333 19.24 -5.32 -18.98
C PHE A 333 20.47 -6.10 -19.45
N LYS A 334 20.93 -7.04 -18.62
CA LYS A 334 22.01 -7.97 -18.96
C LYS A 334 21.50 -9.18 -19.74
N GLY A 335 20.31 -9.67 -19.41
CA GLY A 335 19.61 -10.69 -20.20
C GLY A 335 18.74 -10.08 -21.30
N ALA A 336 18.23 -10.93 -22.21
CA ALA A 336 17.38 -10.50 -23.31
C ALA A 336 15.98 -10.12 -22.81
N VAL A 337 15.43 -9.01 -23.28
CA VAL A 337 14.06 -8.58 -22.97
C VAL A 337 13.17 -8.90 -24.17
N SER A 338 12.07 -9.63 -23.97
CA SER A 338 11.16 -10.01 -25.05
C SER A 338 10.27 -8.83 -25.46
N GLY A 339 9.69 -8.14 -24.50
CA GLY A 339 8.81 -7.00 -24.75
C GLY A 339 8.70 -6.04 -23.56
N ILE A 340 8.47 -4.77 -23.87
CA ILE A 340 8.24 -3.69 -22.92
C ILE A 340 7.01 -2.91 -23.36
N ASP A 341 5.90 -3.12 -22.64
CA ASP A 341 4.58 -2.62 -22.99
C ASP A 341 4.42 -1.11 -22.72
N ASN A 342 3.23 -0.60 -23.10
CA ASN A 342 2.88 0.81 -23.02
C ASN A 342 3.23 1.42 -21.66
N LYS A 343 3.87 2.59 -21.68
CA LYS A 343 4.13 3.38 -20.47
C LYS A 343 4.91 2.66 -19.36
N ALA A 344 5.61 1.56 -19.66
CA ALA A 344 6.28 0.76 -18.63
C ALA A 344 7.20 1.58 -17.71
N PHE A 345 7.92 2.58 -18.22
CA PHE A 345 8.76 3.49 -17.42
C PHE A 345 8.26 4.95 -17.48
N PHE A 346 6.96 5.15 -17.72
CA PHE A 346 6.38 6.48 -17.81
C PHE A 346 6.48 7.21 -16.47
N GLY A 347 6.86 8.50 -16.49
CA GLY A 347 7.02 9.28 -15.25
C GLY A 347 8.30 8.98 -14.46
N ALA A 348 9.20 8.11 -14.95
CA ALA A 348 10.56 7.95 -14.43
C ALA A 348 11.43 9.16 -14.81
N ASN A 349 11.10 10.32 -14.24
CA ASN A 349 11.60 11.63 -14.68
C ASN A 349 13.12 11.83 -14.51
N LYS A 350 13.78 11.01 -13.67
CA LYS A 350 15.23 11.03 -13.46
C LYS A 350 15.97 9.96 -14.27
N LEU A 351 15.27 9.16 -15.07
CA LEU A 351 15.86 8.07 -15.83
C LEU A 351 16.79 8.67 -16.89
N ALA A 352 18.08 8.47 -16.69
CA ALA A 352 19.14 9.01 -17.53
C ALA A 352 19.76 7.95 -18.42
N VAL A 353 19.72 6.68 -17.99
CA VAL A 353 20.51 5.61 -18.61
C VAL A 353 19.70 4.32 -18.70
N VAL A 354 19.61 3.74 -19.89
CA VAL A 354 19.11 2.38 -20.12
C VAL A 354 20.14 1.60 -20.90
N HIS A 355 20.56 0.44 -20.39
CA HIS A 355 21.50 -0.44 -21.08
C HIS A 355 20.79 -1.71 -21.53
N PHE A 356 21.03 -2.11 -22.78
CA PHE A 356 20.71 -3.43 -23.31
C PHE A 356 22.01 -4.11 -23.72
N ALA A 357 22.37 -5.21 -23.07
CA ALA A 357 23.63 -5.91 -23.34
C ALA A 357 23.62 -6.74 -24.64
N GLY A 358 22.45 -7.25 -25.04
CA GLY A 358 22.27 -8.10 -26.22
C GLY A 358 21.87 -7.33 -27.48
N THR A 359 21.90 -8.03 -28.62
CA THR A 359 21.47 -7.51 -29.94
C THR A 359 19.98 -7.71 -30.21
N GLY A 360 19.27 -8.49 -29.39
CA GLY A 360 17.83 -8.65 -29.49
C GLY A 360 17.10 -7.34 -29.18
N ILE A 361 16.31 -6.83 -30.12
CA ILE A 361 15.50 -5.63 -29.92
C ILE A 361 14.15 -6.03 -29.32
N PRO A 362 13.79 -5.52 -28.13
CA PRO A 362 12.50 -5.85 -27.51
C PRO A 362 11.32 -5.39 -28.37
N GLU A 363 10.19 -6.08 -28.26
CA GLU A 363 8.93 -5.54 -28.74
C GLU A 363 8.52 -4.36 -27.85
N PHE A 364 8.52 -3.15 -28.41
CA PHE A 364 8.16 -1.95 -27.66
C PHE A 364 6.69 -1.54 -27.89
N GLY A 365 6.01 -1.24 -26.79
CA GLY A 365 4.80 -0.42 -26.75
C GLY A 365 5.09 1.07 -26.94
N ALA A 366 4.04 1.88 -26.83
CA ALA A 366 4.12 3.33 -26.96
C ALA A 366 4.45 4.01 -25.62
N SER A 367 5.18 5.12 -25.67
CA SER A 367 5.52 5.96 -24.51
C SER A 367 6.17 5.22 -23.34
N VAL A 368 6.91 4.14 -23.63
CA VAL A 368 7.67 3.33 -22.67
C VAL A 368 8.53 4.23 -21.79
N PHE A 369 9.30 5.15 -22.39
CA PHE A 369 10.15 6.10 -21.67
C PHE A 369 9.63 7.53 -21.83
N ALA A 370 9.88 8.38 -20.83
CA ALA A 370 9.53 9.80 -20.86
C ALA A 370 10.79 10.68 -20.67
N ALA A 371 11.26 11.32 -21.75
CA ALA A 371 12.49 12.10 -21.79
C ALA A 371 12.21 13.62 -21.78
N PHE A 372 11.45 14.07 -20.77
CA PHE A 372 11.03 15.47 -20.64
C PHE A 372 11.85 16.31 -19.68
N ARG A 373 12.69 15.72 -18.83
CA ARG A 373 13.42 16.46 -17.79
C ARG A 373 14.90 16.13 -17.78
N THR A 374 15.23 14.89 -18.09
CA THR A 374 16.58 14.34 -18.09
C THR A 374 16.93 13.90 -19.52
N GLN A 375 18.19 14.09 -19.93
CA GLN A 375 18.69 13.50 -21.18
C GLN A 375 18.79 11.99 -20.98
N LEU A 376 18.07 11.22 -21.80
CA LEU A 376 18.05 9.76 -21.75
C LEU A 376 19.07 9.18 -22.74
N SER A 377 20.07 8.47 -22.24
CA SER A 377 21.00 7.72 -23.08
C SER A 377 20.64 6.22 -23.07
N ILE A 378 20.36 5.68 -24.25
CA ILE A 378 20.07 4.26 -24.46
C ILE A 378 21.32 3.62 -25.07
N PHE A 379 21.95 2.70 -24.34
CA PHE A 379 23.16 2.01 -24.77
C PHE A 379 22.83 0.62 -25.29
N VAL A 380 23.30 0.31 -26.51
CA VAL A 380 23.07 -0.96 -27.22
C VAL A 380 24.36 -1.36 -27.97
N PRO A 381 24.53 -2.63 -28.39
CA PRO A 381 25.63 -3.02 -29.26
C PRO A 381 25.67 -2.22 -30.57
N ALA A 382 26.88 -1.91 -31.07
CA ALA A 382 27.09 -1.06 -32.22
C ALA A 382 26.28 -1.49 -33.46
N GLU A 383 26.17 -2.79 -33.70
CA GLU A 383 25.48 -3.35 -34.87
C GLU A 383 23.96 -3.08 -34.91
N VAL A 384 23.33 -2.77 -33.78
CA VAL A 384 21.86 -2.62 -33.69
C VAL A 384 21.41 -1.17 -33.50
N ILE A 385 22.33 -0.20 -33.42
CA ILE A 385 22.01 1.21 -33.16
C ILE A 385 20.98 1.76 -34.16
N THR A 386 21.17 1.52 -35.46
CA THR A 386 20.29 2.02 -36.51
C THR A 386 18.88 1.44 -36.36
N ASN A 387 18.78 0.12 -36.22
CA ASN A 387 17.50 -0.57 -36.05
C ASN A 387 16.78 -0.12 -34.77
N PHE A 388 17.52 0.12 -33.69
CA PHE A 388 16.96 0.65 -32.45
C PHE A 388 16.36 2.04 -32.67
N LYS A 389 17.11 2.96 -33.29
CA LYS A 389 16.62 4.33 -33.59
C LYS A 389 15.32 4.31 -34.41
N ASP A 390 15.28 3.48 -35.46
CA ASP A 390 14.10 3.36 -36.32
C ASP A 390 12.88 2.86 -35.56
N ILE A 391 13.04 1.84 -34.71
CA ILE A 391 11.97 1.28 -33.90
C ILE A 391 11.47 2.28 -32.86
N LEU A 392 12.38 3.00 -32.18
CA LEU A 392 12.00 4.00 -31.18
C LEU A 392 11.07 5.08 -31.77
N VAL A 393 11.36 5.52 -33.01
CA VAL A 393 10.52 6.50 -33.73
C VAL A 393 9.23 5.87 -34.23
N LYS A 394 9.31 4.73 -34.93
CA LYS A 394 8.16 4.07 -35.55
C LYS A 394 7.06 3.71 -34.54
N LYS A 395 7.44 3.33 -33.32
CA LYS A 395 6.53 2.90 -32.25
C LYS A 395 6.25 4.00 -31.21
N SER A 396 6.80 5.21 -31.39
CA SER A 396 6.67 6.29 -30.40
C SER A 396 7.10 5.85 -28.99
N VAL A 397 8.20 5.11 -28.89
CA VAL A 397 8.67 4.44 -27.65
C VAL A 397 9.10 5.46 -26.61
N VAL A 398 9.79 6.52 -27.04
CA VAL A 398 10.23 7.61 -26.17
C VAL A 398 9.32 8.81 -26.39
N LEU A 399 8.66 9.25 -25.33
CA LEU A 399 7.90 10.49 -25.34
C LEU A 399 8.84 11.66 -24.96
N GLY A 400 9.08 12.55 -25.92
CA GLY A 400 10.03 13.67 -25.81
C GLY A 400 11.23 13.53 -26.74
N SER A 401 12.00 14.61 -26.90
CA SER A 401 13.12 14.68 -27.86
C SER A 401 14.51 14.56 -27.23
N ARG A 402 14.61 14.47 -25.90
CA ARG A 402 15.89 14.44 -25.17
C ARG A 402 16.41 13.02 -24.96
N TYR A 403 16.65 12.31 -26.06
CA TYR A 403 17.24 10.98 -25.99
C TYR A 403 18.24 10.72 -27.11
N ASP A 404 19.22 9.86 -26.82
CA ASP A 404 20.20 9.36 -27.78
C ASP A 404 20.31 7.84 -27.68
N VAL A 405 20.62 7.19 -28.82
CA VAL A 405 21.01 5.77 -28.87
C VAL A 405 22.50 5.70 -29.19
N LEU A 406 23.27 5.08 -28.30
CA LEU A 406 24.73 5.08 -28.29
C LEU A 406 25.28 3.64 -28.24
N ASP A 407 26.50 3.48 -28.75
CA ASP A 407 27.23 2.21 -28.66
C ASP A 407 27.69 1.95 -27.22
N ILE A 408 27.35 0.76 -26.72
CA ILE A 408 27.72 0.27 -25.39
C ILE A 408 29.24 0.16 -25.18
N THR A 409 30.04 0.05 -26.24
CA THR A 409 31.50 -0.15 -26.17
C THR A 409 32.34 1.14 -26.33
N THR A 410 31.70 2.27 -26.65
CA THR A 410 32.44 3.52 -26.89
C THR A 410 33.33 3.91 -25.70
N SER A 411 34.62 4.13 -25.98
CA SER A 411 35.68 4.44 -25.03
C SER A 411 35.43 5.79 -24.35
N GLY A 412 34.61 5.77 -23.32
CA GLY A 412 34.09 6.95 -22.64
C GLY A 412 32.86 6.63 -21.81
N ILE A 413 32.60 5.35 -21.53
CA ILE A 413 31.44 4.88 -20.80
C ILE A 413 31.43 5.55 -19.43
N LYS A 414 30.67 6.64 -19.33
CA LYS A 414 29.94 6.99 -18.12
C LYS A 414 28.99 5.82 -17.86
N THR A 415 29.52 4.71 -17.35
CA THR A 415 28.68 3.60 -16.89
C THR A 415 27.73 4.19 -15.85
N ALA A 416 26.48 3.72 -15.78
CA ALA A 416 25.58 4.11 -14.69
C ALA A 416 26.28 4.02 -13.30
N ASN A 417 27.21 3.05 -13.15
CA ASN A 417 28.11 2.95 -12.01
C ASN A 417 29.05 4.16 -11.80
N GLN A 418 29.69 4.65 -12.86
CA GLN A 418 30.53 5.87 -12.80
C GLN A 418 29.72 7.17 -12.71
N LEU A 419 28.43 7.17 -13.04
CA LEU A 419 27.61 8.36 -12.91
C LEU A 419 27.04 8.56 -11.49
N TYR A 420 26.63 7.49 -10.78
CA TYR A 420 25.91 7.65 -9.50
C TYR A 420 26.14 6.60 -8.40
N ASN A 421 26.80 5.46 -8.64
CA ASN A 421 27.25 4.53 -7.57
C ASN A 421 28.59 4.97 -6.94
N ALA A 422 28.72 6.27 -6.76
CA ALA A 422 29.94 6.84 -6.24
C ALA A 422 29.77 7.09 -4.74
N SER A 423 30.26 6.14 -3.94
CA SER A 423 30.38 6.31 -2.50
C SER A 423 31.32 7.49 -2.20
N GLU A 424 31.09 8.17 -1.07
CA GLU A 424 32.01 9.19 -0.60
C GLU A 424 33.38 8.56 -0.33
N SER A 425 34.41 9.01 -1.04
CA SER A 425 35.79 8.55 -0.80
C SER A 425 36.50 9.44 0.22
N VAL A 426 36.26 10.75 0.14
CA VAL A 426 36.82 11.76 1.04
C VAL A 426 36.02 13.05 0.94
N ARG A 427 36.01 13.81 2.03
CA ARG A 427 35.31 15.07 2.17
C ARG A 427 36.24 16.17 2.66
N TYR A 428 35.98 17.40 2.22
CA TYR A 428 36.73 18.59 2.58
C TYR A 428 35.82 19.76 2.96
N ASP A 429 36.33 20.70 3.75
CA ASP A 429 35.71 22.01 3.94
C ASP A 429 36.01 22.94 2.74
N LEU A 430 35.48 24.17 2.78
CA LEU A 430 35.72 25.19 1.74
C LEU A 430 37.18 25.66 1.66
N ASN A 431 37.97 25.45 2.72
CA ASN A 431 39.38 25.82 2.78
C ASN A 431 40.31 24.69 2.31
N GLY A 432 39.76 23.53 1.94
CA GLY A 432 40.50 22.36 1.48
C GLY A 432 41.00 21.44 2.60
N ASN A 433 40.56 21.63 3.85
CA ASN A 433 40.91 20.72 4.94
C ASN A 433 40.06 19.47 4.87
N ARG A 434 40.69 18.30 5.07
CA ARG A 434 39.99 17.00 5.07
C ARG A 434 39.09 16.87 6.31
N LEU A 435 37.83 16.45 6.10
CA LEU A 435 36.84 16.20 7.14
C LEU A 435 36.69 14.69 7.37
N SER A 436 36.59 14.29 8.64
CA SER A 436 36.33 12.89 9.05
C SER A 436 34.83 12.56 9.18
N ALA A 437 33.97 13.58 9.20
CA ALA A 437 32.52 13.47 9.29
C ALA A 437 31.86 14.72 8.64
N PRO A 438 30.54 14.70 8.36
CA PRO A 438 29.81 15.87 7.90
C PRO A 438 29.94 17.05 8.88
N ALA A 439 30.29 18.23 8.37
CA ALA A 439 30.39 19.46 9.16
C ALA A 439 29.37 20.48 8.68
N LYS A 440 28.77 21.25 9.59
CA LYS A 440 27.76 22.26 9.23
C LYS A 440 28.27 23.25 8.17
N GLY A 441 27.53 23.43 7.08
CA GLY A 441 27.90 24.29 5.95
C GLY A 441 28.24 23.52 4.66
N ILE A 442 28.97 24.15 3.75
CA ILE A 442 29.30 23.54 2.44
C ILE A 442 30.47 22.57 2.60
N ASN A 443 30.23 21.33 2.23
CA ASN A 443 31.19 20.24 2.21
C ASN A 443 31.51 19.91 0.75
N ILE A 444 32.79 19.74 0.43
CA ILE A 444 33.26 19.31 -0.88
C ILE A 444 33.53 17.81 -0.82
N LEU A 445 32.70 17.00 -1.48
CA LEU A 445 32.84 15.55 -1.49
C LEU A 445 33.54 15.11 -2.78
N LYS A 446 34.59 14.30 -2.63
CA LYS A 446 35.16 13.52 -3.74
C LYS A 446 34.56 12.12 -3.69
N LEU A 447 33.91 11.71 -4.76
CA LEU A 447 33.23 10.43 -4.83
C LEU A 447 34.14 9.37 -5.47
N SER A 448 33.85 8.08 -5.26
CA SER A 448 34.66 6.95 -5.76
C SER A 448 34.75 6.86 -7.29
N ASN A 449 33.90 7.58 -8.01
CA ASN A 449 33.96 7.77 -9.46
C ASN A 449 34.85 8.94 -9.90
N GLY A 450 35.56 9.61 -8.98
CA GLY A 450 36.43 10.75 -9.25
C GLY A 450 35.73 12.11 -9.36
N LYS A 451 34.39 12.17 -9.29
CA LYS A 451 33.63 13.43 -9.33
C LYS A 451 33.77 14.20 -8.01
N VAL A 452 33.84 15.52 -8.10
CA VAL A 452 33.79 16.43 -6.95
C VAL A 452 32.43 17.14 -6.93
N ILE A 453 31.71 17.06 -5.82
CA ILE A 453 30.41 17.72 -5.62
C ILE A 453 30.41 18.59 -4.37
N LYS A 454 29.52 19.60 -4.34
CA LYS A 454 29.26 20.41 -3.15
C LYS A 454 27.97 19.92 -2.50
N ARG A 455 28.00 19.61 -1.20
CA ARG A 455 26.83 19.22 -0.40
C ARG A 455 26.72 20.17 0.80
N VAL A 456 25.52 20.70 1.04
CA VAL A 456 25.26 21.55 2.20
C VAL A 456 24.75 20.66 3.33
N GLU A 457 25.49 20.59 4.44
CA GLU A 457 25.09 19.88 5.65
C GLU A 457 24.44 20.89 6.62
N LYS A 458 23.24 20.57 7.11
CA LYS A 458 22.41 21.48 7.90
C LYS A 458 22.82 21.54 9.38
#